data_AF-A0A6S7G9P5-F1
#
_entry.id   AF-A0A6S7G9P5-F1
#
_cell.length_a   1.000
_cell.length_b   1.000
_cell.length_c   1.000
_cell.angle_alpha   90.00
_cell.angle_beta   90.00
_cell.angle_gamma   90.00
#
_symmetry.space_group_name_H-M   'P 1'
#
loop_
_entity.id
_entity.type
_entity.pdbx_description
1 polymer ?
#
loop_
_entity_poly.entity_id
_entity_poly.type
_entity_poly.pdbx_seq_one_letter_code
_entity_poly.pdbx_strand_id
1 'polypeptide(L)'
;MQNRMFQSLENKSVVLSGDGQMDSPGHSAKNCVYTLMEAESDYVIHLEVVDVRHCQLKSACMKRLQRRENAVLKDWVAAVRNHFWHCAKECNGSLKKMKRMWINLLKHVCNVHEWYGGKCSHGPLNESDHTWLEPDSPPLQALREIVLDKKFLKSFPFYTSFRHTGKLEAYHSHRLMYAPKRCGFSYQGTVARSLLAAIDHNHHLNREKARNAKGEIVFSPRWSKRAKRWKLVIVKEAKDYAYMPIYNVC
;
A
#
# COMPACT_ATOMS: atom_id res chain seq x y z
N MET A 1 15.47 18.29 13.19
CA MET A 1 14.22 17.49 13.13
C MET A 1 14.51 15.99 13.19
N GLN A 2 15.39 15.47 12.32
CA GLN A 2 15.69 14.04 12.22
C GLN A 2 16.26 13.42 13.52
N ASN A 3 17.18 14.11 14.21
CA ASN A 3 17.74 13.60 15.48
C ASN A 3 16.69 13.46 16.60
N ARG A 4 15.74 14.41 16.71
CA ARG A 4 14.64 14.32 17.69
C ARG A 4 13.71 13.14 17.39
N MET A 5 13.48 12.87 16.11
CA MET A 5 12.69 11.72 15.68
C MET A 5 13.43 10.40 16.00
N PHE A 6 14.73 10.30 15.72
CA PHE A 6 15.51 9.11 16.10
C PHE A 6 15.53 8.88 17.61
N GLN A 7 15.71 9.93 18.42
CA GLN A 7 15.57 9.84 19.88
C GLN A 7 14.18 9.36 20.29
N SER A 8 13.11 9.82 19.62
CA SER A 8 11.74 9.39 19.93
C SER A 8 11.46 7.92 19.60
N LEU A 9 12.26 7.32 18.71
CA LEU A 9 12.16 5.93 18.26
C LEU A 9 13.16 5.01 18.98
N GLU A 10 14.07 5.58 19.78
CA GLU A 10 15.09 4.83 20.50
C GLU A 10 14.46 3.82 21.45
N ASN A 11 14.98 2.59 21.43
CA ASN A 11 14.48 1.44 22.22
C ASN A 11 13.01 1.06 21.97
N LYS A 12 12.39 1.51 20.88
CA LYS A 12 11.04 1.11 20.47
C LYS A 12 11.09 0.13 19.32
N SER A 13 10.14 -0.80 19.30
CA SER A 13 9.88 -1.59 18.10
C SER A 13 9.28 -0.68 17.04
N VAL A 14 9.90 -0.64 15.84
CA VAL A 14 9.47 0.21 14.74
C VAL A 14 9.13 -0.62 13.50
N VAL A 15 8.17 -0.15 12.73
CA VAL A 15 7.81 -0.78 11.45
C VAL A 15 8.20 0.15 10.32
N LEU A 16 9.18 -0.29 9.53
CA LEU A 16 9.67 0.50 8.40
C LEU A 16 9.00 0.05 7.10
N SER A 17 8.58 1.01 6.30
CA SER A 17 8.04 0.80 4.95
C SER A 17 8.86 1.61 3.96
N GLY A 18 9.32 0.96 2.90
CA GLY A 18 10.13 1.59 1.87
C GLY A 18 9.58 1.36 0.47
N ASP A 19 9.67 2.38 -0.39
CA ASP A 19 9.29 2.28 -1.81
C ASP A 19 10.17 3.21 -2.64
N GLY A 20 10.58 2.71 -3.81
CA GLY A 20 11.38 3.42 -4.79
C GLY A 20 10.50 3.90 -5.93
N GLN A 21 10.35 5.22 -6.06
CA GLN A 21 9.59 5.81 -7.16
C GLN A 21 10.51 6.28 -8.28
N MET A 22 10.12 5.93 -9.50
CA MET A 22 10.71 6.42 -10.74
C MET A 22 9.64 7.16 -11.56
N ASP A 23 10.08 8.16 -12.32
CA ASP A 23 9.23 8.81 -13.30
C ASP A 23 8.95 7.89 -14.50
N SER A 24 7.82 8.12 -15.17
CA SER A 24 7.45 7.38 -16.38
C SER A 24 8.50 7.61 -17.49
N PRO A 25 8.65 6.67 -18.45
CA PRO A 25 9.67 6.77 -19.51
C PRO A 25 9.62 8.12 -20.24
N GLY A 26 10.76 8.83 -20.29
CA GLY A 26 10.90 10.20 -20.81
C GLY A 26 12.21 10.85 -20.36
N HIS A 27 12.40 12.16 -20.58
CA HIS A 27 13.65 12.88 -20.23
C HIS A 27 14.00 12.92 -18.71
N SER A 28 13.04 12.62 -17.82
CA SER A 28 13.18 12.67 -16.34
C SER A 28 13.43 11.32 -15.66
N ALA A 29 13.45 10.20 -16.40
CA ALA A 29 13.54 8.84 -15.83
C ALA A 29 14.96 8.44 -15.34
N LYS A 30 15.79 9.40 -14.94
CA LYS A 30 17.20 9.18 -14.54
C LYS A 30 17.39 8.93 -13.05
N ASN A 31 16.47 9.39 -12.22
CA ASN A 31 16.58 9.33 -10.76
C ASN A 31 15.48 8.44 -10.18
N CYS A 32 15.87 7.51 -9.31
CA CYS A 32 14.98 6.79 -8.40
C CYS A 32 15.00 7.51 -7.05
N VAL A 33 13.83 7.81 -6.51
CA VAL A 33 13.71 8.34 -5.14
C VAL A 33 13.20 7.24 -4.24
N TYR A 34 14.07 6.72 -3.38
CA TYR A 34 13.74 5.75 -2.35
C TYR A 34 13.31 6.49 -1.08
N THR A 35 12.09 6.23 -0.62
CA THR A 35 11.54 6.81 0.61
C THR A 35 11.43 5.72 1.66
N LEU A 36 11.96 5.96 2.86
CA LEU A 36 11.79 5.11 4.03
C LEU A 36 10.91 5.84 5.06
N MET A 37 9.80 5.21 5.44
CA MET A 37 8.80 5.75 6.34
C MET A 37 8.58 4.82 7.53
N GLU A 38 8.40 5.40 8.72
CA GLU A 38 7.88 4.71 9.89
C GLU A 38 6.36 4.56 9.74
N ALA A 39 5.86 3.34 9.64
CA ALA A 39 4.50 3.05 9.19
C ALA A 39 3.41 3.41 10.21
N GLU A 40 3.74 3.57 11.49
CA GLU A 40 2.77 3.86 12.54
C GLU A 40 2.53 5.36 12.67
N SER A 41 3.62 6.12 12.72
CA SER A 41 3.69 7.57 12.91
C SER A 41 3.70 8.38 11.61
N ASP A 42 3.91 7.74 10.46
CA ASP A 42 3.96 8.34 9.12
C ASP A 42 5.14 9.29 8.87
N TYR A 43 6.12 9.31 9.77
CA TYR A 43 7.33 10.08 9.58
C TYR A 43 8.19 9.47 8.46
N VAL A 44 8.57 10.30 7.51
CA VAL A 44 9.65 9.99 6.57
C VAL A 44 10.96 10.05 7.34
N ILE A 45 11.59 8.90 7.52
CA ILE A 45 12.83 8.76 8.30
C ILE A 45 14.03 9.09 7.43
N HIS A 46 14.01 8.58 6.20
CA HIS A 46 15.13 8.69 5.27
C HIS A 46 14.62 8.79 3.84
N LEU A 47 15.39 9.51 3.03
CA LEU A 47 15.15 9.65 1.61
C LEU A 47 16.49 9.60 0.91
N GLU A 48 16.59 8.72 -0.08
CA GLU A 48 17.77 8.56 -0.92
C GLU A 48 17.38 8.75 -2.38
N VAL A 49 18.19 9.51 -3.12
CA VAL A 49 18.04 9.67 -4.56
C VAL A 49 19.19 8.95 -5.23
N VAL A 50 18.88 8.02 -6.12
CA VAL A 50 19.86 7.19 -6.82
C VAL A 50 19.71 7.39 -8.32
N ASP A 51 20.83 7.60 -9.01
CA ASP A 51 20.84 7.57 -10.48
C ASP A 51 20.69 6.12 -10.97
N VAL A 52 19.70 5.87 -11.82
CA VAL A 52 19.37 4.53 -12.31
C VAL A 52 20.55 3.88 -13.03
N ARG A 53 21.48 4.65 -13.61
CA ARG A 53 22.70 4.12 -14.23
C ARG A 53 23.65 3.44 -13.25
N HIS A 54 23.54 3.74 -11.95
CA HIS A 54 24.31 3.08 -10.89
C HIS A 54 23.59 1.85 -10.33
N CYS A 55 22.32 1.63 -10.67
CA CYS A 55 21.56 0.45 -10.28
C CYS A 55 21.68 -0.64 -11.35
N GLN A 56 22.48 -1.68 -11.10
CA GLN A 56 22.63 -2.84 -12.01
C GLN A 56 21.41 -3.80 -12.02
N LEU A 57 20.28 -3.39 -11.46
CA LEU A 57 19.13 -4.28 -11.27
C LEU A 57 18.10 -4.11 -12.39
N LYS A 58 17.99 -5.14 -13.25
CA LYS A 58 16.86 -5.31 -14.18
C LYS A 58 15.72 -5.98 -13.42
N SER A 59 14.64 -5.25 -13.13
CA SER A 59 13.43 -5.88 -12.58
C SER A 59 12.63 -6.56 -13.69
N ALA A 60 12.57 -7.89 -13.66
CA ALA A 60 11.68 -8.65 -14.52
C ALA A 60 10.25 -8.58 -13.96
N CYS A 61 9.40 -7.74 -14.56
CA CYS A 61 8.01 -7.62 -14.14
C CYS A 61 7.14 -8.74 -14.74
N MET A 62 6.65 -9.61 -13.85
CA MET A 62 5.35 -10.27 -13.80
C MET A 62 4.55 -10.42 -15.12
N LYS A 63 4.77 -11.54 -15.84
CA LYS A 63 3.80 -12.12 -16.79
C LYS A 63 3.60 -13.61 -16.51
N ARG A 64 2.69 -13.95 -15.59
CA ARG A 64 2.27 -15.36 -15.38
C ARG A 64 0.76 -15.59 -15.27
N LEU A 65 -0.08 -14.56 -15.44
CA LEU A 65 -1.54 -14.67 -15.21
C LEU A 65 -2.42 -14.32 -16.43
N GLN A 66 -1.87 -14.21 -17.63
CA GLN A 66 -2.63 -13.85 -18.84
C GLN A 66 -2.67 -14.97 -19.89
N ARG A 67 -2.81 -16.24 -19.48
CA ARG A 67 -3.20 -17.31 -20.43
C ARG A 67 -4.70 -17.21 -20.67
N ARG A 68 -5.11 -17.27 -21.94
CA ARG A 68 -6.50 -17.01 -22.41
C ARG A 68 -7.53 -18.06 -21.94
N GLU A 69 -7.09 -19.18 -21.36
CA GLU A 69 -7.91 -20.37 -21.12
C GLU A 69 -8.69 -20.40 -19.80
N ASN A 70 -8.64 -19.35 -18.98
CA ASN A 70 -9.28 -19.34 -17.65
C ASN A 70 -10.32 -18.23 -17.49
N ALA A 71 -11.35 -18.20 -18.34
CA ALA A 71 -12.43 -17.21 -18.26
C ALA A 71 -13.15 -17.26 -16.90
N VAL A 72 -13.49 -18.46 -16.41
CA VAL A 72 -14.17 -18.66 -15.12
C VAL A 72 -13.34 -18.14 -13.94
N LEU A 73 -12.01 -18.30 -13.97
CA LEU A 73 -11.17 -17.78 -12.88
C LEU A 73 -11.13 -16.25 -12.84
N LYS A 74 -11.39 -15.56 -13.96
CA LYS A 74 -11.40 -14.09 -13.98
C LYS A 74 -12.45 -13.52 -13.03
N ASP A 75 -13.60 -14.16 -12.95
CA ASP A 75 -14.70 -13.76 -12.05
C ASP A 75 -14.31 -13.95 -10.59
N TRP A 76 -13.50 -14.97 -10.30
CA TRP A 76 -12.98 -15.25 -8.96
C TRP A 76 -11.77 -14.39 -8.55
N VAL A 77 -11.03 -13.76 -9.47
CA VAL A 77 -9.78 -13.03 -9.13
C VAL A 77 -9.99 -11.99 -8.02
N ALA A 78 -11.08 -11.22 -8.10
CA ALA A 78 -11.37 -10.20 -7.11
C ALA A 78 -11.66 -10.82 -5.73
N ALA A 79 -12.46 -11.88 -5.69
CA ALA A 79 -12.81 -12.62 -4.47
C ALA A 79 -11.58 -13.29 -3.85
N VAL A 80 -10.75 -13.98 -4.64
CA VAL A 80 -9.51 -14.63 -4.20
C VAL A 80 -8.55 -13.62 -3.58
N ARG A 81 -8.35 -12.46 -4.24
CA ARG A 81 -7.52 -11.38 -3.71
C ARG A 81 -8.08 -10.82 -2.41
N ASN A 82 -9.39 -10.60 -2.33
CA ASN A 82 -10.03 -10.11 -1.12
C ASN A 82 -9.92 -11.12 0.03
N HIS A 83 -10.05 -12.41 -0.26
CA HIS A 83 -9.86 -13.50 0.69
C HIS A 83 -8.43 -13.57 1.21
N PHE A 84 -7.43 -13.38 0.36
CA PHE A 84 -6.02 -13.28 0.79
C PHE A 84 -5.85 -12.19 1.87
N TRP A 85 -6.38 -10.99 1.61
CA TRP A 85 -6.31 -9.88 2.56
C TRP A 85 -7.13 -10.13 3.83
N HIS A 86 -8.27 -10.80 3.71
CA HIS A 86 -9.04 -11.27 4.87
C HIS A 86 -8.23 -12.26 5.71
N CYS A 87 -7.55 -13.23 5.09
CA CYS A 87 -6.65 -14.16 5.78
C CYS A 87 -5.54 -13.41 6.53
N ALA A 88 -4.89 -12.45 5.87
CA ALA A 88 -3.84 -11.63 6.48
C ALA A 88 -4.38 -10.83 7.68
N LYS A 89 -5.56 -10.22 7.55
CA LYS A 89 -6.22 -9.47 8.62
C LYS A 89 -6.59 -10.34 9.81
N GLU A 90 -7.24 -11.48 9.58
CA GLU A 90 -7.78 -12.35 10.64
C GLU A 90 -6.73 -13.27 11.27
N CYS A 91 -5.54 -13.40 10.67
CA CYS A 91 -4.55 -14.34 11.19
C CYS A 91 -3.94 -13.89 12.53
N ASN A 92 -4.06 -12.62 12.90
CA ASN A 92 -3.48 -12.01 14.12
C ASN A 92 -2.01 -12.42 14.32
N GLY A 93 -1.17 -12.26 13.30
CA GLY A 93 0.24 -12.63 13.36
C GLY A 93 0.54 -14.12 13.17
N SER A 94 -0.45 -15.01 13.27
CA SER A 94 -0.22 -16.46 13.18
C SER A 94 -0.08 -16.94 11.73
N LEU A 95 1.16 -17.25 11.33
CA LEU A 95 1.46 -17.84 10.03
C LEU A 95 0.68 -19.14 9.78
N LYS A 96 0.52 -19.97 10.81
CA LYS A 96 -0.27 -21.22 10.73
C LYS A 96 -1.73 -20.91 10.41
N LYS A 97 -2.33 -19.93 11.09
CA LYS A 97 -3.72 -19.50 10.85
C LYS A 97 -3.87 -18.94 9.44
N MET A 98 -2.96 -18.07 9.00
CA MET A 98 -2.96 -17.49 7.64
C MET A 98 -2.91 -18.57 6.56
N LYS A 99 -1.94 -19.50 6.65
CA LYS A 99 -1.81 -20.61 5.69
C LYS A 99 -3.04 -21.49 5.65
N ARG A 100 -3.61 -21.83 6.82
CA ARG A 100 -4.82 -22.65 6.92
C ARG A 100 -6.00 -21.97 6.22
N MET A 101 -6.28 -20.71 6.53
CA MET A 101 -7.39 -19.97 5.91
C MET A 101 -7.22 -19.83 4.40
N TRP A 102 -5.98 -19.58 3.96
CA TRP A 102 -5.66 -19.47 2.54
C TRP A 102 -5.85 -20.78 1.78
N ILE A 103 -5.34 -21.89 2.30
CA ILE A 103 -5.47 -23.21 1.64
C ILE A 103 -6.93 -23.66 1.58
N ASN A 104 -7.73 -23.34 2.62
CA ASN A 104 -9.16 -23.66 2.64
C ASN A 104 -9.98 -22.90 1.59
N LEU A 105 -9.42 -21.87 0.94
CA LEU A 105 -10.04 -21.25 -0.24
C LEU A 105 -10.42 -22.29 -1.30
N LEU A 106 -9.59 -23.32 -1.49
CA LEU A 106 -9.84 -24.37 -2.49
C LEU A 106 -11.09 -25.18 -2.22
N LYS A 107 -11.54 -25.25 -0.95
CA LYS A 107 -12.82 -25.87 -0.59
C LYS A 107 -13.97 -24.88 -0.80
N HIS A 108 -13.75 -23.63 -0.40
CA HIS A 108 -14.73 -22.56 -0.52
C HIS A 108 -15.18 -22.33 -1.97
N VAL A 109 -14.25 -22.27 -2.92
CA VAL A 109 -14.58 -22.05 -4.35
C VAL A 109 -15.36 -23.21 -5.00
N CYS A 110 -15.40 -24.37 -4.33
CA CYS A 110 -16.19 -25.55 -4.74
C CYS A 110 -17.49 -25.67 -3.93
N ASN A 111 -17.95 -24.58 -3.30
CA ASN A 111 -19.14 -24.56 -2.44
C ASN A 111 -19.05 -25.52 -1.23
N VAL A 112 -17.83 -25.89 -0.79
CA VAL A 112 -17.61 -26.73 0.39
C VAL A 112 -17.25 -25.84 1.58
N HIS A 113 -18.24 -25.55 2.41
CA HIS A 113 -18.13 -24.59 3.53
C HIS A 113 -17.86 -25.23 4.89
N GLU A 114 -18.02 -26.56 5.00
CA GLU A 114 -17.73 -27.34 6.20
C GLU A 114 -16.88 -28.57 5.84
N TRP A 115 -15.91 -28.91 6.69
CA TRP A 115 -15.05 -30.07 6.50
C TRP A 115 -14.46 -30.55 7.83
N TYR A 116 -13.82 -31.71 7.81
CA TYR A 116 -13.15 -32.25 8.99
C TYR A 116 -12.08 -31.28 9.52
N GLY A 117 -12.30 -30.73 10.71
CA GLY A 117 -11.38 -29.79 11.37
C GLY A 117 -11.54 -28.31 10.98
N GLY A 118 -12.64 -27.90 10.35
CA GLY A 118 -12.94 -26.47 10.17
C GLY A 118 -14.17 -26.14 9.33
N LYS A 119 -14.56 -24.86 9.36
CA LYS A 119 -15.63 -24.28 8.52
C LYS A 119 -15.27 -22.87 8.09
N CYS A 120 -15.97 -22.36 7.09
CA CYS A 120 -15.88 -20.94 6.69
C CYS A 120 -16.35 -20.00 7.82
N SER A 121 -15.73 -18.83 7.92
CA SER A 121 -15.98 -17.85 8.99
C SER A 121 -17.16 -16.90 8.71
N HIS A 122 -18.06 -17.27 7.80
CA HIS A 122 -19.22 -16.46 7.43
C HIS A 122 -20.52 -17.26 7.63
N GLY A 123 -21.64 -16.54 7.77
CA GLY A 123 -22.97 -17.15 7.77
C GLY A 123 -23.40 -17.65 6.39
N PRO A 124 -24.67 -18.05 6.21
CA PRO A 124 -25.20 -18.46 4.92
C PRO A 124 -24.91 -17.40 3.86
N LEU A 125 -24.38 -17.82 2.72
CA LEU A 125 -24.24 -16.94 1.57
C LEU A 125 -25.60 -16.81 0.89
N ASN A 126 -25.98 -15.59 0.52
CA ASN A 126 -27.05 -15.41 -0.46
C ASN A 126 -26.57 -15.96 -1.82
N GLU A 127 -27.46 -16.04 -2.82
CA GLU A 127 -27.10 -16.43 -4.19
C GLU A 127 -25.75 -15.82 -4.59
N SER A 128 -24.79 -16.71 -4.88
CA SER A 128 -23.42 -16.34 -5.21
C SER A 128 -23.41 -15.66 -6.58
N ASP A 129 -22.85 -14.45 -6.65
CA ASP A 129 -22.53 -13.78 -7.93
C ASP A 129 -21.48 -14.57 -8.75
N HIS A 130 -20.92 -15.64 -8.18
CA HIS A 130 -19.90 -16.48 -8.79
C HIS A 130 -20.40 -17.90 -9.07
N THR A 131 -20.09 -18.40 -10.27
CA THR A 131 -20.23 -19.82 -10.59
C THR A 131 -19.19 -20.63 -9.83
N TRP A 132 -19.66 -21.59 -9.04
CA TRP A 132 -18.81 -22.51 -8.30
C TRP A 132 -17.94 -23.36 -9.23
N LEU A 133 -16.74 -23.71 -8.77
CA LEU A 133 -15.83 -24.56 -9.53
C LEU A 133 -16.13 -26.03 -9.27
N GLU A 134 -16.17 -26.82 -10.33
CA GLU A 134 -16.30 -28.28 -10.22
C GLU A 134 -15.01 -28.89 -9.65
N PRO A 135 -15.12 -29.92 -8.78
CA PRO A 135 -13.99 -30.75 -8.37
C PRO A 135 -13.24 -31.27 -9.60
N ASP A 136 -11.91 -31.26 -9.53
CA ASP A 136 -11.01 -31.73 -10.60
C ASP A 136 -11.09 -30.99 -11.95
N SER A 137 -11.78 -29.85 -12.00
CA SER A 137 -11.80 -29.00 -13.19
C SER A 137 -10.43 -28.33 -13.47
N PRO A 138 -10.05 -28.11 -14.73
CA PRO A 138 -8.81 -27.41 -15.07
C PRO A 138 -8.66 -26.02 -14.41
N PRO A 139 -9.74 -25.20 -14.27
CA PRO A 139 -9.68 -23.96 -13.49
C PRO A 139 -9.29 -24.16 -12.02
N LEU A 140 -9.85 -25.18 -11.35
CA LEU A 140 -9.51 -25.47 -9.95
C LEU A 140 -8.05 -25.94 -9.83
N GLN A 141 -7.56 -26.74 -10.78
CA GLN A 141 -6.17 -27.17 -10.82
C GLN A 141 -5.21 -25.98 -10.98
N ALA A 142 -5.50 -25.05 -11.89
CA ALA A 142 -4.71 -23.83 -12.06
C ALA A 142 -4.72 -22.95 -10.80
N LEU A 143 -5.87 -22.82 -10.12
CA LEU A 143 -5.95 -22.11 -8.85
C LEU A 143 -5.16 -22.83 -7.75
N ARG A 144 -5.19 -24.17 -7.71
CA ARG A 144 -4.45 -24.99 -6.75
C ARG A 144 -2.94 -24.79 -6.87
N GLU A 145 -2.41 -24.71 -8.09
CA GLU A 145 -0.98 -24.41 -8.32
C GLU A 145 -0.58 -23.06 -7.72
N ILE A 146 -1.44 -22.04 -7.80
CA ILE A 146 -1.20 -20.71 -7.23
C ILE A 146 -1.31 -20.76 -5.71
N VAL A 147 -2.39 -21.35 -5.18
CA VAL A 147 -2.68 -21.39 -3.74
C VAL A 147 -1.61 -22.17 -2.98
N LEU A 148 -1.10 -23.26 -3.58
CA LEU A 148 -0.09 -24.13 -2.98
C LEU A 148 1.34 -23.81 -3.42
N ASP A 149 1.57 -22.73 -4.17
CA ASP A 149 2.91 -22.37 -4.63
C ASP A 149 3.86 -22.15 -3.44
N LYS A 150 4.94 -22.94 -3.40
CA LYS A 150 5.88 -22.95 -2.27
C LYS A 150 6.59 -21.61 -2.11
N LYS A 151 6.85 -20.88 -3.20
CA LYS A 151 7.53 -19.57 -3.14
C LYS A 151 6.58 -18.52 -2.57
N PHE A 152 5.32 -18.54 -2.99
CA PHE A 152 4.27 -17.67 -2.50
C PHE A 152 3.97 -17.95 -1.01
N LEU A 153 3.81 -19.21 -0.60
CA LEU A 153 3.59 -19.55 0.82
C LEU A 153 4.77 -19.17 1.73
N LYS A 154 5.98 -19.02 1.18
CA LYS A 154 7.16 -18.53 1.90
C LYS A 154 7.14 -17.01 2.12
N SER A 155 6.36 -16.24 1.34
CA SER A 155 6.21 -14.79 1.56
C SER A 155 5.16 -14.45 2.62
N PHE A 156 4.35 -15.41 3.06
CA PHE A 156 3.26 -15.19 4.03
C PHE A 156 3.68 -14.51 5.34
N PRO A 157 4.86 -14.77 5.93
CA PRO A 157 5.31 -14.05 7.12
C PRO A 157 5.31 -12.52 6.96
N PHE A 158 5.50 -11.99 5.75
CA PHE A 158 5.47 -10.55 5.49
C PHE A 158 4.08 -9.93 5.58
N TYR A 159 3.02 -10.75 5.55
CA TYR A 159 1.63 -10.29 5.51
C TYR A 159 0.86 -10.55 6.81
N THR A 160 1.41 -11.35 7.74
CA THR A 160 0.69 -11.72 8.97
C THR A 160 0.42 -10.54 9.91
N SER A 161 1.17 -9.46 9.75
CA SER A 161 1.00 -8.20 10.48
C SER A 161 0.00 -7.23 9.84
N PHE A 162 -0.59 -7.60 8.69
CA PHE A 162 -1.61 -6.84 7.96
C PHE A 162 -1.30 -5.33 7.83
N ARG A 163 -0.10 -5.01 7.33
CA ARG A 163 0.35 -3.64 7.12
C ARG A 163 0.06 -3.16 5.69
N HIS A 164 -0.33 -1.90 5.55
CA HIS A 164 -0.65 -1.27 4.26
C HIS A 164 0.32 -0.13 3.94
N THR A 165 0.69 0.01 2.67
CA THR A 165 1.57 1.08 2.16
C THR A 165 0.84 2.37 1.78
N GLY A 166 -0.47 2.49 2.07
CA GLY A 166 -1.28 3.63 1.64
C GLY A 166 -0.78 4.98 2.17
N LYS A 167 -0.15 5.00 3.34
CA LYS A 167 0.50 6.20 3.91
C LYS A 167 1.69 6.65 3.08
N LEU A 168 2.49 5.70 2.60
CA LEU A 168 3.61 5.95 1.70
C LEU A 168 3.12 6.45 0.32
N GLU A 169 2.01 5.89 -0.19
CA GLU A 169 1.37 6.39 -1.42
C GLU A 169 0.82 7.82 -1.27
N ALA A 170 0.29 8.17 -0.09
CA ALA A 170 -0.15 9.53 0.22
C ALA A 170 1.04 10.50 0.22
N TYR A 171 2.17 10.13 0.81
CA TYR A 171 3.40 10.91 0.75
C TYR A 171 3.91 11.07 -0.69
N HIS A 172 3.88 10.02 -1.50
CA HIS A 172 4.26 10.15 -2.92
C HIS A 172 3.40 11.16 -3.66
N SER A 173 2.10 11.19 -3.38
CA SER A 173 1.20 12.22 -3.94
C SER A 173 1.56 13.62 -3.46
N HIS A 174 1.97 13.77 -2.20
CA HIS A 174 2.46 15.03 -1.64
C HIS A 174 3.77 15.49 -2.30
N ARG A 175 4.74 14.59 -2.49
CA ARG A 175 6.02 14.87 -3.16
C ARG A 175 5.83 15.46 -4.56
N LEU A 176 4.79 15.05 -5.27
CA LEU A 176 4.49 15.58 -6.61
C LEU A 176 4.19 17.08 -6.65
N MET A 177 3.82 17.70 -5.51
CA MET A 177 3.70 19.16 -5.42
C MET A 177 5.06 19.86 -5.51
N TYR A 178 6.13 19.18 -5.09
CA TYR A 178 7.50 19.71 -5.09
C TYR A 178 8.31 19.26 -6.30
N ALA A 179 8.08 18.03 -6.77
CA ALA A 179 8.74 17.44 -7.93
C ALA A 179 7.70 16.77 -8.85
N PRO A 180 7.00 17.56 -9.71
CA PRO A 180 6.03 17.01 -10.65
C PRO A 180 6.69 16.12 -11.71
N LYS A 181 6.09 14.96 -12.02
CA LYS A 181 6.59 13.99 -13.04
C LYS A 181 6.74 14.57 -14.45
N ARG A 182 6.08 15.69 -14.72
CA ARG A 182 6.07 16.34 -16.05
C ARG A 182 7.26 17.27 -16.27
N CYS A 183 8.01 17.59 -15.21
CA CYS A 183 9.14 18.48 -15.26
C CYS A 183 10.43 17.68 -15.03
N GLY A 184 11.42 17.88 -15.90
CA GLY A 184 12.76 17.32 -15.69
C GLY A 184 13.54 18.17 -14.69
N PHE A 185 14.20 17.51 -13.74
CA PHE A 185 15.08 18.15 -12.77
C PHE A 185 16.50 17.61 -12.88
N SER A 186 17.49 18.44 -12.52
CA SER A 186 18.84 17.94 -12.27
C SER A 186 18.84 16.97 -11.07
N TYR A 187 19.91 16.19 -10.91
CA TYR A 187 20.07 15.33 -9.74
C TYR A 187 19.96 16.13 -8.44
N GLN A 188 20.71 17.24 -8.33
CA GLN A 188 20.66 18.14 -7.17
C GLN A 188 19.27 18.77 -6.98
N GLY A 189 18.59 19.15 -8.07
CA GLY A 189 17.21 19.64 -8.00
C GLY A 189 16.23 18.59 -7.48
N THR A 190 16.41 17.33 -7.88
CA THR A 190 15.60 16.20 -7.40
C THR A 190 15.83 15.95 -5.91
N VAL A 191 17.10 15.95 -5.47
CA VAL A 191 17.48 15.82 -4.06
C VAL A 191 16.84 16.93 -3.23
N ALA A 192 17.10 18.20 -3.57
CA ALA A 192 16.61 19.33 -2.79
C ALA A 192 15.07 19.36 -2.68
N ARG A 193 14.37 19.13 -3.80
CA ARG A 193 12.89 19.12 -3.82
C ARG A 193 12.31 17.94 -3.05
N SER A 194 12.93 16.77 -3.11
CA SER A 194 12.48 15.59 -2.38
C SER A 194 12.70 15.73 -0.88
N LEU A 195 13.84 16.30 -0.47
CA LEU A 195 14.09 16.62 0.94
C LEU A 195 13.12 17.69 1.45
N LEU A 196 12.85 18.74 0.68
CA LEU A 196 11.88 19.76 1.04
C LEU A 196 10.47 19.19 1.23
N ALA A 197 10.06 18.26 0.35
CA ALA A 197 8.80 17.53 0.49
C ALA A 197 8.76 16.71 1.78
N ALA A 198 9.83 15.99 2.12
CA ALA A 198 9.92 15.22 3.35
C ALA A 198 9.82 16.09 4.61
N ILE A 199 10.51 17.24 4.61
CA ILE A 199 10.45 18.21 5.72
C ILE A 199 9.03 18.77 5.87
N ASP A 200 8.40 19.22 4.77
CA ASP A 200 7.02 19.73 4.81
C ASP A 200 6.01 18.67 5.23
N HIS A 201 6.16 17.43 4.76
CA HIS A 201 5.30 16.33 5.19
C HIS A 201 5.44 16.09 6.70
N ASN A 202 6.66 15.88 7.18
CA ASN A 202 6.94 15.58 8.58
C ASN A 202 6.50 16.71 9.52
N HIS A 203 6.63 17.98 9.12
CA HIS A 203 6.20 19.12 9.93
C HIS A 203 4.68 19.14 10.11
N HIS A 204 3.94 18.70 9.08
CA HIS A 204 2.50 18.84 9.02
C HIS A 204 1.69 17.56 9.30
N LEU A 205 2.36 16.48 9.75
CA LEU A 205 1.71 15.20 10.07
C LEU A 205 0.63 15.35 11.15
N ASN A 206 1.00 15.97 12.27
CA ASN A 206 0.19 16.06 13.48
C ASN A 206 -0.62 17.36 13.57
N ARG A 207 -0.94 17.99 12.43
CA ARG A 207 -1.83 19.15 12.42
C ARG A 207 -3.20 18.78 13.00
N GLU A 208 -3.67 19.67 13.87
CA GLU A 208 -4.98 19.55 14.51
C GLU A 208 -6.12 19.66 13.50
N LYS A 209 -7.30 19.25 13.95
CA LYS A 209 -8.54 19.34 13.16
C LYS A 209 -9.00 20.80 13.15
N ALA A 210 -9.29 21.33 11.97
CA ALA A 210 -9.84 22.68 11.85
C ALA A 210 -11.20 22.75 12.55
N ARG A 211 -11.40 23.82 13.33
CA ARG A 211 -12.65 24.11 14.04
C ARG A 211 -13.28 25.40 13.52
N ASN A 212 -14.60 25.45 13.48
CA ASN A 212 -15.34 26.68 13.15
C ASN A 212 -15.39 27.63 14.36
N ALA A 213 -16.01 28.80 14.21
CA ALA A 213 -16.16 29.78 15.29
C ALA A 213 -16.91 29.25 16.54
N LYS A 214 -17.66 28.15 16.40
CA LYS A 214 -18.38 27.49 17.50
C LYS A 214 -17.57 26.35 18.14
N GLY A 215 -16.33 26.11 17.68
CA GLY A 215 -15.47 25.03 18.17
C GLY A 215 -15.74 23.66 17.54
N GLU A 216 -16.63 23.55 16.54
CA GLU A 216 -17.00 22.28 15.90
C GLU A 216 -16.04 21.91 14.77
N ILE A 217 -15.80 20.61 14.55
CA ILE A 217 -14.88 20.13 13.51
C ILE A 217 -15.44 20.42 12.11
N VAL A 218 -14.59 20.97 11.24
CA VAL A 218 -14.93 21.27 9.85
C VAL A 218 -14.73 20.05 8.95
N PHE A 219 -15.69 19.80 8.07
CA PHE A 219 -15.65 18.74 7.06
C PHE A 219 -15.71 19.32 5.65
N SER A 220 -15.09 18.63 4.69
CA SER A 220 -15.11 18.98 3.28
C SER A 220 -15.49 17.75 2.43
N PRO A 221 -16.46 17.88 1.49
CA PRO A 221 -16.81 16.80 0.59
C PRO A 221 -15.69 16.56 -0.43
N ARG A 222 -15.25 15.30 -0.56
CA ARG A 222 -14.26 14.86 -1.55
C ARG A 222 -14.82 13.71 -2.38
N TRP A 223 -14.71 13.83 -3.70
CA TRP A 223 -15.12 12.78 -4.62
C TRP A 223 -14.12 11.62 -4.60
N SER A 224 -14.57 10.41 -4.26
CA SER A 224 -13.74 9.21 -4.34
C SER A 224 -13.89 8.57 -5.71
N LYS A 225 -12.88 8.74 -6.59
CA LYS A 225 -12.87 8.11 -7.93
C LYS A 225 -13.06 6.59 -7.87
N ARG A 226 -12.42 5.92 -6.90
CA ARG A 226 -12.50 4.46 -6.71
C ARG A 226 -13.90 4.00 -6.29
N ALA A 227 -14.52 4.69 -5.34
CA ALA A 227 -15.82 4.31 -4.81
C ALA A 227 -17.00 4.96 -5.55
N LYS A 228 -16.73 5.82 -6.55
CA LYS A 228 -17.71 6.60 -7.32
C LYS A 228 -18.76 7.29 -6.44
N ARG A 229 -18.33 7.82 -5.29
CA ARG A 229 -19.19 8.53 -4.32
C ARG A 229 -18.46 9.65 -3.61
N TRP A 230 -19.23 10.64 -3.16
CA TRP A 230 -18.74 11.66 -2.24
C TRP A 230 -18.45 11.06 -0.86
N LYS A 231 -17.36 11.51 -0.25
CA LYS A 231 -16.98 11.20 1.12
C LYS A 231 -16.68 12.49 1.86
N LEU A 232 -17.17 12.63 3.09
CA LEU A 232 -16.77 13.72 3.97
C LEU A 232 -15.38 13.44 4.53
N VAL A 233 -14.50 14.42 4.45
CA VAL A 233 -13.13 14.36 4.97
C VAL A 233 -12.94 15.48 5.99
N ILE A 234 -12.31 15.17 7.12
CA ILE A 234 -11.97 16.18 8.14
C ILE A 234 -10.94 17.14 7.57
N VAL A 235 -11.23 18.44 7.69
CA VAL A 235 -10.28 19.49 7.34
C VAL A 235 -9.30 19.66 8.49
N LYS A 236 -8.00 19.63 8.20
CA LYS A 236 -6.94 19.98 9.16
C LYS A 236 -6.69 21.48 9.12
N GLU A 237 -6.15 22.04 10.19
CA GLU A 237 -5.71 23.44 10.25
C GLU A 237 -4.78 23.81 9.08
N ALA A 238 -4.69 25.10 8.77
CA ALA A 238 -3.81 25.59 7.71
C ALA A 238 -2.36 25.17 7.97
N LYS A 239 -1.58 24.97 6.90
CA LYS A 239 -0.14 24.75 7.05
C LYS A 239 0.51 26.06 7.47
N ASP A 240 1.42 25.98 8.42
CA ASP A 240 2.34 27.07 8.74
C ASP A 240 3.68 26.81 8.04
N TYR A 241 4.42 27.86 7.72
CA TYR A 241 5.72 27.74 7.07
C TYR A 241 6.82 28.46 7.84
N ALA A 242 6.58 28.76 9.12
CA ALA A 242 7.50 29.54 9.96
C ALA A 242 8.85 28.84 10.17
N TYR A 243 8.89 27.50 10.05
CA TYR A 243 10.10 26.70 10.12
C TYR A 243 10.98 26.79 8.86
N MET A 244 10.46 27.32 7.74
CA MET A 244 11.23 27.60 6.54
C MET A 244 11.71 29.05 6.61
N PRO A 245 13.01 29.31 6.84
CA PRO A 245 13.53 30.67 6.74
C PRO A 245 13.39 31.09 5.27
N ILE A 246 12.37 31.90 4.98
CA ILE A 246 12.30 32.62 3.72
C ILE A 246 13.37 33.68 3.82
N TYR A 247 14.56 33.38 3.31
CA TYR A 247 15.50 34.45 2.98
C TYR A 247 14.81 35.28 1.92
N ASN A 248 14.44 36.52 2.25
CA ASN A 248 14.06 37.51 1.26
C ASN A 248 15.27 37.69 0.35
N VAL A 249 15.29 36.96 -0.75
CA VAL A 249 16.21 37.23 -1.85
C VAL A 249 15.61 38.44 -2.56
N CYS A 250 16.10 39.62 -2.17
CA CYS A 250 15.93 40.84 -2.93
C CYS A 250 16.53 40.68 -4.34
#